data_AF-A0A835X2X3-F1
#
_entry.id   AF-A0A835X2X3-F1
#
_cell.length_a   1.000
_cell.length_b   1.000
_cell.length_c   1.000
_cell.angle_alpha   90.00
_cell.angle_beta   90.00
_cell.angle_gamma   90.00
#
_symmetry.space_group_name_H-M   'P 1'
#
loop_
_entity.id
_entity.type
_entity.pdbx_description
1 polymer ?
#
loop_
_entity_poly.entity_id
_entity_poly.type
_entity_poly.pdbx_seq_one_letter_code
_entity_poly.pdbx_strand_id
1 'polypeptide(L)'
;MDSILVMVNKGFPKFGMSQAGAFVAALKNYNLPDFILELVAKDCNSDLLERGRIDDRLQSMNDQALQVLHQVFVNCDEDQAGKFAQFRFFAYVSSMYHKCEILIDEIIPGASGKNHKVPVAVKNNGMYIAVATNKATGNPVSKRETAKFYSIVDDIKRGDHGTQLVEAIYGSSVGFKGEALVELEELSKSRNNDGEYKLDFKTANFENNIYSVIKR
;
A
#
# COMPACT_ATOMS: atom_id res chain seq x y z
N MET A 1 35.52 24.46 -53.58
CA MET A 1 35.02 23.42 -54.49
C MET A 1 35.86 22.20 -54.18
N ASP A 2 35.42 21.19 -53.44
CA ASP A 2 34.05 20.71 -53.24
C ASP A 2 33.83 20.14 -51.84
N SER A 3 32.65 20.46 -51.31
CA SER A 3 32.08 19.92 -50.09
C SER A 3 31.40 18.59 -50.42
N ILE A 4 31.96 17.47 -49.96
CA ILE A 4 31.25 16.19 -50.02
C ILE A 4 30.29 16.14 -48.83
N LEU A 5 29.00 16.19 -49.14
CA LEU A 5 27.89 16.08 -48.19
C LEU A 5 28.02 14.79 -47.37
N VAL A 6 28.16 14.95 -46.05
CA VAL A 6 27.79 13.92 -45.09
C VAL A 6 26.27 13.78 -45.14
N MET A 7 25.76 12.69 -45.71
CA MET A 7 24.35 12.33 -45.61
C MET A 7 24.04 12.02 -44.14
N VAL A 8 23.52 13.01 -43.43
CA VAL A 8 22.88 12.81 -42.12
C VAL A 8 21.62 11.99 -42.37
N ASN A 9 21.56 10.81 -41.76
CA ASN A 9 20.42 9.91 -41.82
C ASN A 9 19.23 10.56 -41.07
N LYS A 10 18.54 11.48 -41.73
CA LYS A 10 17.33 12.15 -41.24
C LYS A 10 16.13 11.22 -41.44
N GLY A 11 15.51 10.83 -40.32
CA GLY A 11 14.05 10.71 -40.26
C GLY A 11 13.42 9.38 -40.65
N PHE A 12 13.83 8.27 -40.03
CA PHE A 12 12.88 7.19 -39.74
C PHE A 12 12.56 7.19 -38.25
N PRO A 13 11.29 7.38 -37.83
CA PRO A 13 10.89 7.15 -36.45
C PRO A 13 11.24 5.71 -36.08
N LYS A 14 11.93 5.51 -34.94
CA LYS A 14 12.05 4.16 -34.37
C LYS A 14 10.64 3.76 -33.91
N PHE A 15 9.91 3.02 -34.73
CA PHE A 15 8.68 2.35 -34.34
C PHE A 15 9.02 1.14 -33.47
N GLY A 16 9.47 1.42 -32.25
CA GLY A 16 9.38 0.52 -31.11
C GLY A 16 8.73 1.34 -30.01
N MET A 17 7.76 0.78 -29.28
CA MET A 17 7.32 1.42 -28.03
C MET A 17 8.58 1.69 -27.21
N SER A 18 8.81 2.94 -26.82
CA SER A 18 9.79 3.21 -25.77
C SER A 18 9.43 2.35 -24.56
N GLN A 19 10.41 1.94 -23.77
CA GLN A 19 10.15 1.15 -22.56
C GLN A 19 9.09 1.83 -21.68
N ALA A 20 9.12 3.17 -21.59
CA ALA A 20 8.09 3.99 -20.98
C ALA A 20 6.70 3.80 -21.61
N GLY A 21 6.59 3.84 -22.95
CA GLY A 21 5.32 3.62 -23.65
C GLY A 21 4.72 2.23 -23.41
N ALA A 22 5.58 1.19 -23.33
CA ALA A 22 5.14 -0.16 -22.98
C ALA A 22 4.65 -0.24 -21.53
N PHE A 23 5.34 0.40 -20.59
CA PHE A 23 4.93 0.45 -19.18
C PHE A 23 3.61 1.18 -18.99
N VAL A 24 3.41 2.34 -19.60
CA VAL A 24 2.14 3.08 -19.56
C VAL A 24 0.99 2.21 -20.09
N ALA A 25 1.20 1.53 -21.22
CA ALA A 25 0.19 0.67 -21.83
C ALA A 25 -0.24 -0.51 -20.93
N ALA A 26 0.68 -1.06 -20.16
CA ALA A 26 0.39 -2.09 -19.16
C ALA A 26 -0.33 -1.49 -17.93
N LEU A 27 0.26 -0.47 -17.32
CA LEU A 27 -0.16 0.10 -16.03
C LEU A 27 -1.55 0.73 -16.05
N LYS A 28 -1.97 1.31 -17.18
CA LYS A 28 -3.32 1.93 -17.30
C LYS A 28 -4.48 0.96 -17.03
N ASN A 29 -4.26 -0.35 -17.14
CA ASN A 29 -5.28 -1.37 -16.91
C ASN A 29 -5.34 -1.88 -15.46
N TYR A 30 -4.40 -1.45 -14.60
CA TYR A 30 -4.30 -1.93 -13.21
C TYR A 30 -5.10 -1.07 -12.22
N ASN A 31 -5.77 0.00 -12.67
CA ASN A 31 -6.60 0.90 -11.84
C ASN A 31 -5.91 1.31 -10.53
N LEU A 32 -4.64 1.69 -10.62
CA LEU A 32 -3.84 2.03 -9.45
C LEU A 32 -4.45 3.25 -8.73
N PRO A 33 -4.53 3.24 -7.39
CA PRO A 33 -4.99 4.40 -6.63
C PRO A 33 -4.08 5.61 -6.84
N ASP A 34 -4.65 6.81 -6.92
CA ASP A 34 -3.90 8.05 -7.17
C ASP A 34 -2.76 8.28 -6.16
N PHE A 35 -3.00 8.02 -4.87
CA PHE A 35 -1.98 8.21 -3.84
C PHE A 35 -0.76 7.28 -4.02
N ILE A 36 -0.92 6.12 -4.69
CA ILE A 36 0.21 5.24 -5.03
C ILE A 36 1.07 5.90 -6.10
N LEU A 37 0.45 6.53 -7.10
CA LEU A 37 1.17 7.28 -8.13
C LEU A 37 1.94 8.43 -7.48
N GLU A 38 1.32 9.17 -6.56
CA GLU A 38 1.95 10.28 -5.82
C GLU A 38 3.13 9.79 -4.98
N LEU A 39 2.97 8.67 -4.28
CA LEU A 39 4.01 8.08 -3.44
C LEU A 39 5.22 7.65 -4.28
N VAL A 40 5.00 6.95 -5.40
CA VAL A 40 6.08 6.51 -6.29
C VAL A 40 6.71 7.70 -7.02
N ALA A 41 5.92 8.68 -7.46
CA ALA A 41 6.44 9.88 -8.09
C ALA A 41 7.40 10.63 -7.15
N LYS A 42 6.97 10.86 -5.90
CA LYS A 42 7.78 11.49 -4.87
C LYS A 42 9.08 10.72 -4.62
N ASP A 43 9.00 9.40 -4.46
CA ASP A 43 10.16 8.56 -4.18
C ASP A 43 11.16 8.49 -5.34
N CYS A 44 10.69 8.71 -6.58
CA CYS A 44 11.52 8.71 -7.78
C CYS A 44 11.86 10.12 -8.27
N ASN A 45 11.55 11.16 -7.48
CA ASN A 45 11.70 12.57 -7.86
C ASN A 45 11.14 12.85 -9.27
N SER A 46 9.93 12.36 -9.50
CA SER A 46 9.19 12.46 -10.75
C SER A 46 8.10 13.51 -10.65
N ASP A 47 7.81 14.16 -11.76
CA ASP A 47 6.56 14.89 -11.92
C ASP A 47 5.36 13.92 -11.88
N LEU A 48 4.21 14.45 -11.50
CA LEU A 48 2.92 13.77 -11.62
C LEU A 48 1.85 14.83 -11.86
N LEU A 49 1.11 14.68 -12.95
CA LEU A 49 -0.02 15.54 -13.25
C LEU A 49 -1.10 15.38 -12.14
N GLU A 50 -1.52 16.50 -11.55
CA GLU A 50 -2.49 16.52 -10.43
C GLU A 50 -3.88 15.99 -10.83
N ARG A 51 -4.29 16.21 -12.08
CA ARG A 51 -5.61 15.82 -12.60
C ARG A 51 -5.49 15.37 -14.04
N GLY A 52 -6.24 14.34 -14.42
CA GLY A 52 -6.28 13.84 -15.78
C GLY A 52 -6.71 12.38 -15.83
N ARG A 53 -6.73 11.80 -17.03
CA ARG A 53 -6.92 10.35 -17.16
C ARG A 53 -5.65 9.64 -16.68
N ILE A 54 -5.79 8.39 -16.27
CA ILE A 54 -4.65 7.58 -15.81
C ILE A 54 -3.51 7.54 -16.84
N ASP A 55 -3.83 7.52 -18.14
CA ASP A 55 -2.86 7.55 -19.22
C ASP A 55 -2.02 8.84 -19.21
N ASP A 56 -2.68 10.01 -19.12
CA ASP A 56 -2.01 11.32 -19.06
C ASP A 56 -1.16 11.45 -17.80
N ARG A 57 -1.66 10.93 -16.67
CA ARG A 57 -0.93 10.95 -15.39
C ARG A 57 0.30 10.07 -15.45
N LEU A 58 0.20 8.84 -15.95
CA LEU A 58 1.35 7.95 -16.13
C LEU A 58 2.37 8.54 -17.11
N GLN A 59 1.93 9.13 -18.22
CA GLN A 59 2.83 9.76 -19.20
C GLN A 59 3.58 10.98 -18.64
N SER A 60 3.07 11.63 -17.60
CA SER A 60 3.77 12.73 -16.93
C SER A 60 4.91 12.27 -16.01
N MET A 61 4.99 10.96 -15.71
CA MET A 61 6.01 10.41 -14.82
C MET A 61 7.31 10.09 -15.58
N ASN A 62 8.44 10.14 -14.87
CA ASN A 62 9.75 9.75 -15.41
C ASN A 62 9.88 8.22 -15.55
N ASP A 63 10.89 7.78 -16.32
CA ASP A 63 11.12 6.36 -16.62
C ASP A 63 11.32 5.51 -15.35
N GLN A 64 11.98 6.06 -14.33
CA GLN A 64 12.23 5.36 -13.07
C GLN A 64 10.93 5.08 -12.32
N ALA A 65 10.03 6.05 -12.23
CA ALA A 65 8.74 5.89 -11.57
C ALA A 65 7.86 4.86 -12.31
N LEU A 66 7.81 4.94 -13.65
CA LEU A 66 7.11 3.95 -14.48
C LEU A 66 7.68 2.55 -14.32
N GLN A 67 9.01 2.42 -14.26
CA GLN A 67 9.67 1.15 -14.01
C GLN A 67 9.29 0.59 -12.63
N VAL A 68 9.35 1.40 -11.58
CA VAL A 68 8.97 0.97 -10.22
C VAL A 68 7.52 0.51 -10.18
N LEU A 69 6.57 1.28 -10.74
CA LEU A 69 5.17 0.88 -10.82
C LEU A 69 5.00 -0.46 -11.56
N HIS A 70 5.69 -0.62 -12.69
CA HIS A 70 5.63 -1.86 -13.46
C HIS A 70 6.19 -3.06 -12.68
N GLN A 71 7.35 -2.91 -12.05
CA GLN A 71 7.96 -3.96 -11.22
C GLN A 71 7.02 -4.37 -10.08
N VAL A 72 6.43 -3.40 -9.39
CA VAL A 72 5.57 -3.64 -8.21
C VAL A 72 4.25 -4.31 -8.57
N PHE A 73 3.56 -3.80 -9.59
CA PHE A 73 2.15 -4.14 -9.84
C PHE A 73 1.93 -5.07 -11.04
N VAL A 74 2.84 -5.07 -12.02
CA VAL A 74 2.75 -5.95 -13.20
C VAL A 74 3.58 -7.20 -12.96
N ASN A 75 4.87 -7.05 -12.63
CA ASN A 75 5.77 -8.19 -12.43
C ASN A 75 5.62 -8.82 -11.04
N CYS A 76 5.05 -8.09 -10.08
CA CYS A 76 4.99 -8.48 -8.67
C CYS A 76 6.38 -8.75 -8.05
N ASP A 77 7.38 -7.99 -8.49
CA ASP A 77 8.75 -8.11 -8.01
C ASP A 77 8.84 -7.84 -6.50
N GLU A 78 9.91 -8.32 -5.88
CA GLU A 78 10.26 -8.07 -4.49
C GLU A 78 11.59 -7.32 -4.40
N ASP A 79 11.65 -6.35 -3.49
CA ASP A 79 12.88 -5.65 -3.13
C ASP A 79 13.33 -6.08 -1.73
N GLN A 80 14.64 -5.96 -1.46
CA GLN A 80 15.20 -6.38 -0.17
C GLN A 80 14.65 -5.58 1.02
N ALA A 81 14.24 -4.34 0.81
CA ALA A 81 13.68 -3.50 1.87
C ALA A 81 12.18 -3.74 2.10
N GLY A 82 11.51 -4.52 1.24
CA GLY A 82 10.07 -4.80 1.32
C GLY A 82 9.18 -3.64 0.87
N LYS A 83 9.74 -2.61 0.24
CA LYS A 83 9.00 -1.45 -0.24
C LYS A 83 7.95 -1.82 -1.29
N PHE A 84 8.27 -2.72 -2.21
CA PHE A 84 7.37 -3.19 -3.25
C PHE A 84 6.18 -3.92 -2.64
N ALA A 85 6.45 -4.74 -1.62
CA ALA A 85 5.42 -5.42 -0.87
C ALA A 85 4.52 -4.43 -0.09
N GLN A 86 5.09 -3.37 0.47
CA GLN A 86 4.30 -2.30 1.10
C GLN A 86 3.40 -1.56 0.10
N PHE A 87 3.89 -1.20 -1.09
CA PHE A 87 3.06 -0.56 -2.11
C PHE A 87 1.88 -1.42 -2.54
N ARG A 88 2.10 -2.73 -2.72
CA ARG A 88 0.99 -3.68 -2.98
C ARG A 88 0.00 -3.72 -1.82
N PHE A 89 0.48 -3.73 -0.59
CA PHE A 89 -0.38 -3.71 0.58
C PHE A 89 -1.20 -2.42 0.69
N PHE A 90 -0.60 -1.26 0.42
CA PHE A 90 -1.29 0.02 0.43
C PHE A 90 -2.41 0.06 -0.62
N ALA A 91 -2.12 -0.42 -1.84
CA ALA A 91 -3.12 -0.55 -2.90
C ALA A 91 -4.26 -1.51 -2.49
N TYR A 92 -3.92 -2.63 -1.84
CA TYR A 92 -4.91 -3.56 -1.30
C TYR A 92 -5.81 -2.89 -0.26
N VAL A 93 -5.27 -2.20 0.74
CA VAL A 93 -6.07 -1.49 1.76
C VAL A 93 -6.96 -0.43 1.10
N SER A 94 -6.43 0.35 0.15
CA SER A 94 -7.24 1.32 -0.60
C SER A 94 -8.40 0.68 -1.35
N SER A 95 -8.19 -0.51 -1.92
CA SER A 95 -9.25 -1.29 -2.57
C SER A 95 -10.32 -1.77 -1.59
N MET A 96 -10.03 -1.91 -0.29
CA MET A 96 -11.04 -2.27 0.71
C MET A 96 -11.91 -1.08 1.14
N TYR A 97 -11.39 0.15 1.06
CA TYR A 97 -12.04 1.36 1.57
C TYR A 97 -12.24 2.39 0.45
N HIS A 98 -13.18 2.09 -0.44
CA HIS A 98 -13.50 2.97 -1.57
C HIS A 98 -13.91 4.37 -1.10
N LYS A 99 -13.39 5.41 -1.78
CA LYS A 99 -13.64 6.83 -1.48
C LYS A 99 -13.20 7.30 -0.08
N CYS A 100 -12.42 6.49 0.63
CA CYS A 100 -11.81 6.89 1.89
C CYS A 100 -10.42 7.50 1.63
N GLU A 101 -9.98 8.35 2.54
CA GLU A 101 -8.63 8.89 2.55
C GLU A 101 -7.68 7.85 3.14
N ILE A 102 -6.59 7.56 2.43
CA ILE A 102 -5.53 6.65 2.87
C ILE A 102 -4.33 7.50 3.27
N LEU A 103 -3.92 7.37 4.53
CA LEU A 103 -2.77 8.07 5.08
C LEU A 103 -1.69 7.05 5.41
N ILE A 104 -0.45 7.38 5.07
CA ILE A 104 0.72 6.51 5.27
C ILE A 104 1.58 7.08 6.39
N ASP A 105 2.07 6.22 7.27
CA ASP A 105 2.98 6.57 8.37
C ASP A 105 2.42 7.60 9.39
N GLU A 106 1.12 7.53 9.65
CA GLU A 106 0.44 8.40 10.62
C GLU A 106 0.86 8.12 12.05
N ILE A 107 0.82 9.16 12.89
CA ILE A 107 0.99 9.05 14.34
C ILE A 107 -0.36 9.26 15.01
N ILE A 108 -0.86 8.23 15.70
CA ILE A 108 -2.16 8.27 16.38
C ILE A 108 -1.95 8.11 17.90
N PRO A 109 -2.39 9.09 18.73
CA PRO A 109 -2.39 8.96 20.18
C PRO A 109 -3.33 7.85 20.67
N GLY A 110 -2.86 7.04 21.62
CA GLY A 110 -3.68 6.08 22.36
C GLY A 110 -4.11 6.59 23.74
N ALA A 111 -5.04 5.88 24.38
CA ALA A 111 -5.53 6.20 25.73
C ALA A 111 -4.41 6.25 26.79
N SER A 112 -3.35 5.48 26.60
CA SER A 112 -2.17 5.48 27.47
C SER A 112 -1.33 6.76 27.40
N GLY A 113 -1.67 7.71 26.51
CA GLY A 113 -0.87 8.90 26.21
C GLY A 113 0.33 8.62 25.30
N LYS A 114 0.48 7.37 24.83
CA LYS A 114 1.53 7.00 23.87
C LYS A 114 1.10 7.31 22.44
N ASN A 115 2.04 7.83 21.67
CA ASN A 115 1.90 8.03 20.23
C ASN A 115 2.30 6.75 19.50
N HIS A 116 1.39 6.23 18.68
CA HIS A 116 1.61 5.02 17.90
C HIS A 116 1.81 5.36 16.43
N LYS A 117 2.96 4.95 15.86
CA LYS A 117 3.17 5.03 14.41
C LYS A 117 2.41 3.89 13.73
N VAL A 118 1.45 4.26 12.88
CA VAL A 118 0.60 3.35 12.13
C VAL A 118 0.96 3.44 10.65
N PRO A 119 1.41 2.34 10.01
CA PRO A 119 1.84 2.38 8.61
C PRO A 119 0.73 2.81 7.64
N VAL A 120 -0.51 2.40 7.88
CA VAL A 120 -1.67 2.80 7.09
C VAL A 120 -2.82 3.16 8.00
N ALA A 121 -3.37 4.36 7.84
CA ALA A 121 -4.60 4.79 8.49
C ALA A 121 -5.63 5.15 7.42
N VAL A 122 -6.89 4.81 7.67
CA VAL A 122 -8.00 5.08 6.76
C VAL A 122 -8.94 6.07 7.43
N LYS A 123 -9.18 7.20 6.77
CA LYS A 123 -10.15 8.20 7.22
C LYS A 123 -11.37 8.24 6.33
N ASN A 124 -12.53 8.41 6.96
CA ASN A 124 -13.77 8.77 6.30
C ASN A 124 -14.34 10.02 6.99
N ASN A 125 -14.57 11.09 6.22
CA ASN A 125 -15.02 12.38 6.74
C ASN A 125 -14.19 12.89 7.94
N GLY A 126 -12.86 12.76 7.85
CA GLY A 126 -11.92 13.22 8.88
C GLY A 126 -11.73 12.29 10.10
N MET A 127 -12.51 11.20 10.18
CA MET A 127 -12.48 10.26 11.30
C MET A 127 -11.75 8.97 10.91
N TYR A 128 -10.90 8.45 11.80
CA TYR A 128 -10.23 7.16 11.59
C TYR A 128 -11.25 6.03 11.66
N ILE A 129 -11.34 5.23 10.60
CA ILE A 129 -12.24 4.07 10.51
C ILE A 129 -11.50 2.73 10.49
N ALA A 130 -10.25 2.73 10.02
CA ALA A 130 -9.41 1.55 10.01
C ALA A 130 -7.93 1.89 10.16
N VAL A 131 -7.17 0.94 10.70
CA VAL A 131 -5.70 0.96 10.72
C VAL A 131 -5.16 -0.34 10.14
N ALA A 132 -4.02 -0.28 9.46
CA ALA A 132 -3.42 -1.45 8.86
C ALA A 132 -1.90 -1.43 8.93
N THR A 133 -1.32 -2.62 9.02
CA THR A 133 0.12 -2.85 8.98
C THR A 133 0.43 -4.05 8.10
N ASN A 134 1.60 -4.08 7.48
CA ASN A 134 2.07 -5.24 6.75
C ASN A 134 3.49 -5.62 7.14
N LYS A 135 3.70 -6.92 7.39
CA LYS A 135 5.03 -7.49 7.51
C LYS A 135 5.56 -7.83 6.12
N ALA A 136 6.39 -6.93 5.60
CA ALA A 136 6.89 -7.01 4.23
C ALA A 136 8.04 -8.02 4.03
N THR A 137 8.88 -8.23 5.04
CA THR A 137 10.11 -9.06 4.92
C THR A 137 10.40 -9.87 6.18
N GLY A 138 11.36 -10.79 6.06
CA GLY A 138 11.85 -11.62 7.15
C GLY A 138 10.98 -12.86 7.39
N ASN A 139 10.96 -13.32 8.65
CA ASN A 139 10.22 -14.53 9.02
C ASN A 139 8.70 -14.29 9.03
N PRO A 140 7.88 -15.34 8.91
CA PRO A 140 6.44 -15.24 9.12
C PRO A 140 6.05 -14.52 10.41
N VAL A 141 4.89 -13.85 10.41
CA VAL A 141 4.37 -13.12 11.58
C VAL A 141 4.26 -14.08 12.77
N SER A 142 4.83 -13.68 13.90
CA SER A 142 4.88 -14.43 15.16
C SER A 142 3.78 -14.03 16.13
N LYS A 143 3.51 -14.89 17.11
CA LYS A 143 2.58 -14.61 18.23
C LYS A 143 2.84 -13.26 18.90
N ARG A 144 4.12 -12.94 19.15
CA ARG A 144 4.53 -11.68 19.78
C ARG A 144 4.18 -10.45 18.95
N GLU A 145 4.34 -10.55 17.62
CA GLU A 145 4.04 -9.44 16.72
C GLU A 145 2.54 -9.17 16.65
N THR A 146 1.73 -10.23 16.57
CA THR A 146 0.28 -10.15 16.68
C THR A 146 -0.16 -9.49 17.99
N ALA A 147 0.34 -9.96 19.14
CA ALA A 147 -0.04 -9.41 20.44
C ALA A 147 0.34 -7.93 20.56
N LYS A 148 1.51 -7.55 20.00
CA LYS A 148 1.92 -6.15 19.91
C LYS A 148 0.95 -5.33 19.05
N PHE A 149 0.61 -5.81 17.85
CA PHE A 149 -0.35 -5.15 16.97
C PHE A 149 -1.69 -4.95 17.67
N TYR A 150 -2.25 -6.00 18.29
CA TYR A 150 -3.47 -5.91 19.07
C TYR A 150 -3.38 -4.82 20.15
N SER A 151 -2.32 -4.81 20.96
CA SER A 151 -2.16 -3.85 22.05
C SER A 151 -2.10 -2.39 21.58
N ILE A 152 -1.49 -2.14 20.42
CA ILE A 152 -1.42 -0.81 19.81
C ILE A 152 -2.81 -0.35 19.37
N VAL A 153 -3.50 -1.20 18.60
CA VAL A 153 -4.82 -0.87 18.06
C VAL A 153 -5.84 -0.71 19.18
N ASP A 154 -5.81 -1.57 20.19
CA ASP A 154 -6.72 -1.47 21.33
C ASP A 154 -6.48 -0.21 22.18
N ASP A 155 -5.22 0.24 22.31
CA ASP A 155 -4.90 1.51 22.96
C ASP A 155 -5.38 2.72 22.15
N ILE A 156 -5.24 2.68 20.81
CA ILE A 156 -5.82 3.69 19.91
C ILE A 156 -7.34 3.71 20.01
N LYS A 157 -7.98 2.53 19.98
CA LYS A 157 -9.44 2.37 20.04
C LYS A 157 -10.04 2.95 21.32
N ARG A 158 -9.30 2.92 22.42
CA ARG A 158 -9.71 3.53 23.70
C ARG A 158 -9.39 5.02 23.82
N GLY A 159 -8.59 5.57 22.90
CA GLY A 159 -8.23 6.99 22.88
C GLY A 159 -9.26 7.84 22.13
N ASP A 160 -9.00 9.16 22.08
CA ASP A 160 -9.90 10.17 21.51
C ASP A 160 -10.25 9.93 20.03
N HIS A 161 -9.36 9.26 19.30
CA HIS A 161 -9.53 8.94 17.89
C HIS A 161 -10.21 7.58 17.63
N GLY A 162 -10.53 6.84 18.69
CA GLY A 162 -10.98 5.45 18.60
C GLY A 162 -12.47 5.26 18.33
N THR A 163 -13.32 6.26 18.56
CA THR A 163 -14.79 6.08 18.50
C THR A 163 -15.29 5.46 17.19
N GLN A 164 -14.77 5.92 16.04
CA GLN A 164 -15.16 5.40 14.72
C GLN A 164 -14.21 4.33 14.15
N LEU A 165 -13.14 4.00 14.87
CA LEU A 165 -12.21 2.95 14.46
C LEU A 165 -12.90 1.59 14.62
N VAL A 166 -13.26 0.96 13.52
CA VAL A 166 -14.05 -0.28 13.51
C VAL A 166 -13.27 -1.47 13.00
N GLU A 167 -12.16 -1.25 12.30
CA GLU A 167 -11.37 -2.34 11.71
C GLU A 167 -9.86 -2.14 11.92
N ALA A 168 -9.16 -3.26 12.04
CA ALA A 168 -7.70 -3.31 12.08
C ALA A 168 -7.19 -4.48 11.25
N ILE A 169 -6.27 -4.23 10.32
CA ILE A 169 -5.78 -5.24 9.37
C ILE A 169 -4.30 -5.52 9.62
N TYR A 170 -3.96 -6.76 9.95
CA TYR A 170 -2.58 -7.24 9.88
C TYR A 170 -2.39 -7.97 8.55
N GLY A 171 -1.68 -7.34 7.62
CA GLY A 171 -1.15 -7.94 6.40
C GLY A 171 0.18 -8.67 6.60
N SER A 172 0.41 -9.74 5.86
CA SER A 172 1.75 -10.32 5.77
C SER A 172 2.09 -10.66 4.33
N SER A 173 3.25 -10.18 3.88
CA SER A 173 3.90 -10.61 2.64
C SER A 173 4.72 -11.88 2.82
N VAL A 174 4.99 -12.25 4.08
CA VAL A 174 5.88 -13.38 4.45
C VAL A 174 5.13 -14.48 5.21
N GLY A 175 3.80 -14.48 5.14
CA GLY A 175 2.95 -15.45 5.83
C GLY A 175 2.81 -15.23 7.33
N PHE A 176 2.03 -16.11 7.96
CA PHE A 176 1.80 -16.13 9.40
C PHE A 176 2.17 -17.50 9.97
N LYS A 177 2.71 -17.52 11.19
CA LYS A 177 2.73 -18.74 11.99
C LYS A 177 1.30 -19.06 12.46
N GLY A 178 0.96 -20.34 12.55
CA GLY A 178 -0.37 -20.76 13.02
C GLY A 178 -0.75 -20.17 14.39
N GLU A 179 0.19 -20.21 15.34
CA GLU A 179 0.05 -19.61 16.68
C GLU A 179 -0.22 -18.10 16.66
N ALA A 180 0.30 -17.38 15.66
CA ALA A 180 0.15 -15.94 15.56
C ALA A 180 -1.28 -15.55 15.18
N LEU A 181 -1.92 -16.37 14.38
CA LEU A 181 -3.30 -16.15 13.99
C LEU A 181 -4.28 -16.57 15.11
N VAL A 182 -3.99 -17.67 15.82
CA VAL A 182 -4.78 -18.10 16.99
C VAL A 182 -4.74 -17.03 18.08
N GLU A 183 -3.57 -16.47 18.37
CA GLU A 183 -3.43 -15.40 19.37
C GLU A 183 -4.29 -14.17 19.04
N LEU A 184 -4.31 -13.72 17.77
CA LEU A 184 -5.09 -12.54 17.39
C LEU A 184 -6.58 -12.78 17.63
N GLU A 185 -7.03 -13.99 17.28
CA GLU A 185 -8.41 -14.41 17.41
C GLU A 185 -8.83 -14.50 18.89
N GLU A 186 -7.98 -15.08 19.75
CA GLU A 186 -8.21 -15.14 21.20
C GLU A 186 -8.29 -13.74 21.82
N LEU A 187 -7.33 -12.86 21.49
CA LEU A 187 -7.33 -11.48 21.97
C LEU A 187 -8.56 -10.70 21.47
N SER A 188 -8.92 -10.85 20.20
CA SER A 188 -10.09 -10.21 19.61
C SER A 188 -11.40 -10.67 20.27
N LYS A 189 -11.50 -11.95 20.67
CA LYS A 189 -12.66 -12.52 21.37
C LYS A 189 -12.72 -12.12 22.84
N SER A 190 -11.58 -11.95 23.51
CA SER A 190 -11.53 -11.52 24.92
C SER A 190 -11.98 -10.08 25.14
N ARG A 191 -12.12 -9.31 24.07
CA ARG A 191 -12.45 -7.90 24.10
C ARG A 191 -13.95 -7.67 24.25
N ASN A 192 -14.35 -6.65 25.02
CA ASN A 192 -15.72 -6.16 25.00
C ASN A 192 -16.00 -5.52 23.62
N ASN A 193 -16.88 -6.15 22.83
CA ASN A 193 -17.17 -5.75 21.45
C ASN A 193 -18.57 -5.14 21.30
N ASP A 194 -19.14 -4.60 22.37
CA ASP A 194 -20.48 -4.00 22.35
C ASP A 194 -20.43 -2.50 22.00
N GLY A 195 -21.38 -2.05 21.18
CA GLY A 195 -21.60 -0.65 20.85
C GLY A 195 -20.37 0.05 20.28
N GLU A 196 -20.00 1.19 20.88
CA GLU A 196 -18.87 2.04 20.47
C GLU A 196 -17.51 1.35 20.57
N TYR A 197 -17.40 0.30 21.40
CA TYR A 197 -16.16 -0.42 21.55
C TYR A 197 -15.91 -1.36 20.39
N LYS A 198 -16.90 -1.79 19.60
CA LYS A 198 -16.70 -2.80 18.54
C LYS A 198 -15.47 -2.49 17.65
N LEU A 199 -14.62 -3.51 17.47
CA LEU A 199 -13.41 -3.46 16.65
C LEU A 199 -13.14 -4.84 16.07
N ASP A 200 -13.02 -4.93 14.75
CA ASP A 200 -12.76 -6.18 14.02
C ASP A 200 -11.29 -6.29 13.62
N PHE A 201 -10.64 -7.39 13.99
CA PHE A 201 -9.26 -7.69 13.64
C PHE A 201 -9.21 -8.67 12.47
N LYS A 202 -8.71 -8.19 11.33
CA LYS A 202 -8.56 -8.99 10.10
C LYS A 202 -7.10 -9.35 9.88
N THR A 203 -6.89 -10.50 9.27
CA THR A 203 -5.57 -10.93 8.78
C THR A 203 -5.62 -11.08 7.27
N ALA A 204 -4.60 -10.59 6.58
CA ALA A 204 -4.50 -10.69 5.13
C ALA A 204 -3.15 -11.30 4.74
N ASN A 205 -3.16 -12.32 3.89
CA ASN A 205 -1.94 -12.95 3.39
C ASN A 205 -1.71 -12.57 1.92
N PHE A 206 -0.46 -12.28 1.56
CA PHE A 206 -0.05 -12.19 0.17
C PHE A 206 0.32 -13.59 -0.33
N GLU A 207 -0.46 -14.10 -1.26
CA GLU A 207 -0.22 -15.41 -1.88
C GLU A 207 -0.71 -15.35 -3.32
N ASN A 208 -0.02 -16.02 -4.25
CA ASN A 208 -0.36 -16.00 -5.68
C ASN A 208 -0.49 -14.57 -6.23
N ASN A 209 0.42 -13.69 -5.82
CA ASN A 209 0.50 -12.28 -6.22
C ASN A 209 -0.70 -11.40 -5.81
N ILE A 210 -1.53 -11.87 -4.88
CA ILE A 210 -2.69 -11.09 -4.40
C ILE A 210 -2.80 -11.15 -2.88
N TYR A 211 -3.20 -10.03 -2.27
CA TYR A 211 -3.62 -10.01 -0.87
C TYR A 211 -5.04 -10.52 -0.75
N SER A 212 -5.26 -11.44 0.18
CA SER A 212 -6.59 -11.93 0.51
C SER A 212 -6.77 -12.07 2.01
N VAL A 213 -8.00 -11.80 2.49
CA VAL A 213 -8.34 -12.00 3.90
C VAL A 213 -8.30 -13.50 4.20
N ILE A 214 -7.57 -13.88 5.25
CA ILE A 214 -7.59 -15.25 5.75
C ILE A 214 -8.95 -15.46 6.43
N LYS A 215 -9.86 -16.13 5.74
CA LYS A 215 -11.15 -16.53 6.32
C LYS A 215 -10.91 -17.63 7.36
N ARG A 216 -11.48 -17.45 8.54
CA ARG A 216 -11.45 -18.40 9.65
C ARG A 216 -12.87 -18.61 10.14
#